data_AF-A0A9E1IWZ9-F1
#
_entry.id   AF-A0A9E1IWZ9-F1
#
_cell.length_a   1.000
_cell.length_b   1.000
_cell.length_c   1.000
_cell.angle_alpha   90.00
_cell.angle_beta   90.00
_cell.angle_gamma   90.00
#
_symmetry.space_group_name_H-M   'P 1'
#
loop_
_entity.id
_entity.type
_entity.pdbx_description
1 polymer ?
#
loop_
_entity_poly.entity_id
_entity_poly.type
_entity_poly.pdbx_seq_one_letter_code
_entity_poly.pdbx_strand_id
1 'polypeptide(L)'
;MYFYYIKRIIRKLRQPDFRLLFGLGLIFLLMILIFASVLSTYEKNITFSDGLWTAYITLTTIGYGDVSAATPQGRWVTVLTSMLGIGCFGILTGVILERAMQRRMKKMKGEGKYTGKGHLIIVNVPSYAETTELMKELDHSPDFKDIPRVLVTAQLPNQDKEIPHFLSKKLDAFIMGLP
;
A
#
# COMPACT_ATOMS: atom_id res chain seq x y z
N MET A 1 -14.70 23.24 8.27
CA MET A 1 -13.84 22.47 7.34
C MET A 1 -12.78 21.62 8.07
N TYR A 2 -12.00 22.18 9.01
CA TYR A 2 -11.01 21.44 9.82
C TYR A 2 -11.58 20.24 10.61
N PHE A 3 -12.78 20.38 11.19
CA PHE A 3 -13.41 19.31 11.98
C PHE A 3 -13.75 18.04 11.16
N TYR A 4 -14.03 18.21 9.86
CA TYR A 4 -14.27 17.09 8.93
C TYR A 4 -12.96 16.38 8.57
N TYR A 5 -11.88 17.13 8.32
CA TYR A 5 -10.55 16.57 8.11
C TYR A 5 -10.05 15.79 9.34
N ILE A 6 -10.22 16.35 10.53
CA ILE A 6 -9.85 15.71 11.80
C ILE A 6 -10.67 14.43 12.01
N LYS A 7 -12.00 14.46 11.82
CA LYS A 7 -12.82 13.23 11.89
C LYS A 7 -12.42 12.19 10.85
N ARG A 8 -12.05 12.59 9.63
CA ARG A 8 -11.58 11.69 8.57
C ARG A 8 -10.23 11.05 8.92
N ILE A 9 -9.32 11.81 9.51
CA ILE A 9 -8.01 11.33 9.99
C ILE A 9 -8.19 10.37 11.17
N ILE A 10 -9.01 10.73 12.17
CA ILE A 10 -9.30 9.87 13.34
C ILE A 10 -9.96 8.56 12.93
N ARG A 11 -10.87 8.59 11.94
CA ARG A 11 -11.51 7.38 11.39
C ARG A 11 -10.52 6.49 10.63
N LYS A 12 -9.49 7.08 10.02
CA LYS A 12 -8.36 6.38 9.37
C LYS A 12 -7.40 5.79 10.41
N LEU A 13 -7.12 6.52 11.49
CA LEU A 13 -6.31 6.09 12.64
C LEU A 13 -6.95 4.94 13.43
N ARG A 14 -8.28 4.84 13.43
CA ARG A 14 -9.03 3.81 14.16
C ARG A 14 -9.07 2.45 13.43
N GLN A 15 -8.61 2.36 12.18
CA GLN A 15 -8.57 1.07 11.48
C GLN A 15 -7.44 0.19 12.05
N PRO A 16 -7.70 -1.11 12.34
CA PRO A 16 -6.73 -2.01 12.97
C PRO A 16 -5.39 -2.04 12.23
N ASP A 17 -5.41 -2.10 10.89
CA ASP A 17 -4.18 -2.12 10.09
C ASP A 17 -3.47 -0.76 9.99
N PHE A 18 -4.08 0.37 10.38
CA PHE A 18 -3.31 1.63 10.54
C PHE A 18 -2.54 1.62 11.87
N ARG A 19 -3.18 1.15 12.95
CA ARG A 19 -2.54 0.99 14.26
C ARG A 19 -1.37 -0.01 14.19
N LEU A 20 -1.55 -1.09 13.44
CA LEU A 20 -0.51 -2.09 13.23
C LEU A 20 0.70 -1.53 12.45
N LEU A 21 0.48 -0.83 11.34
CA LEU A 21 1.58 -0.18 10.59
C LEU A 21 2.30 0.89 11.43
N PHE A 22 1.55 1.69 12.19
CA PHE A 22 2.14 2.70 13.06
C PHE A 22 2.96 2.06 14.19
N GLY A 23 2.45 0.99 14.81
CA GLY A 23 3.16 0.23 15.83
C GLY A 23 4.43 -0.43 15.28
N LEU A 24 4.37 -1.04 14.10
CA LEU A 24 5.55 -1.60 13.42
C LEU A 24 6.59 -0.51 13.09
N GLY A 25 6.14 0.65 12.62
CA GLY A 25 7.03 1.80 12.37
C GLY A 25 7.73 2.29 13.64
N LEU A 26 7.02 2.32 14.77
CA LEU A 26 7.60 2.69 16.07
C LEU A 26 8.62 1.63 16.54
N ILE A 27 8.31 0.34 16.40
CA ILE A 27 9.24 -0.75 16.72
C ILE A 27 10.50 -0.64 15.86
N PHE A 28 10.33 -0.40 14.56
CA PHE A 28 11.45 -0.24 13.62
C PHE A 28 12.34 0.95 14.00
N LEU A 29 11.75 2.09 14.38
CA LEU A 29 12.49 3.26 14.88
C LEU A 29 13.24 2.94 16.18
N LEU A 30 12.59 2.26 17.13
CA LEU A 30 13.23 1.87 18.39
C LEU A 30 14.40 0.91 18.16
N MET A 31 14.27 -0.04 17.24
CA MET A 31 15.37 -0.94 16.86
C MET A 31 16.57 -0.16 16.30
N ILE A 32 16.33 0.85 15.44
CA ILE A 32 17.40 1.73 14.92
C ILE A 32 18.13 2.45 16.06
N LEU A 33 17.37 3.07 16.98
CA LEU A 33 17.94 3.84 18.09
C LEU A 33 18.72 2.96 19.07
N ILE A 34 18.17 1.79 19.42
CA ILE A 34 18.82 0.83 20.31
C ILE A 34 20.10 0.30 19.66
N PHE A 35 20.04 -0.09 18.39
CA PHE A 35 21.22 -0.56 17.68
C PHE A 35 22.32 0.49 17.62
N ALA A 36 21.99 1.72 17.24
CA ALA A 36 22.97 2.81 17.15
C ALA A 36 23.61 3.12 18.51
N SER A 37 22.82 3.13 19.58
CA SER A 37 23.29 3.33 20.95
C SER A 37 24.23 2.21 21.40
N VAL A 38 23.83 0.95 21.20
CA VAL A 38 24.62 -0.21 21.60
C VAL A 38 25.92 -0.29 20.78
N LEU A 39 25.83 -0.10 19.46
CA LEU A 39 26.99 -0.19 18.57
C LEU A 39 28.02 0.90 18.90
N SER A 40 27.61 2.16 19.07
CA SER A 40 28.52 3.24 19.45
C SER A 40 29.15 3.08 20.84
N THR A 41 28.55 2.27 21.72
CA THR A 41 29.12 1.95 23.04
C THR A 41 30.23 0.89 22.94
N TYR A 42 30.03 -0.15 22.13
CA TYR A 42 31.00 -1.23 21.97
C TYR A 42 32.11 -0.90 20.95
N GLU A 43 31.81 -0.06 19.96
CA GLU A 43 32.74 0.34 18.90
C GLU A 43 33.19 1.79 19.11
N LYS A 44 34.33 1.98 19.77
CA LYS A 44 34.85 3.33 20.12
C LYS A 44 35.05 4.26 18.92
N ASN A 45 35.22 3.71 17.72
CA ASN A 45 35.47 4.46 16.50
C ASN A 45 34.18 4.76 15.70
N ILE A 46 33.02 4.27 16.15
CA ILE A 46 31.74 4.46 15.47
C ILE A 46 30.93 5.49 16.25
N THR A 47 30.59 6.61 15.61
CA THR A 47 29.73 7.61 16.24
C THR A 47 28.28 7.13 16.30
N PHE A 48 27.44 7.74 17.15
CA PHE A 48 26.01 7.44 17.16
C PHE A 48 25.35 7.66 15.79
N SER A 49 25.78 8.68 15.04
CA SER A 49 25.28 8.96 13.68
C SER A 49 25.62 7.82 12.72
N ASP A 50 26.86 7.33 12.77
CA ASP A 50 27.28 6.19 11.95
C ASP A 50 26.52 4.93 12.37
N GLY A 51 26.27 4.76 13.67
CA GLY A 51 25.41 3.70 14.21
C GLY A 51 23.97 3.75 13.67
N LEU A 52 23.38 4.94 13.52
CA LEU A 52 22.05 5.12 12.90
C LEU A 52 22.07 4.72 11.42
N TRP A 53 23.11 5.13 10.69
CA TRP A 53 23.31 4.77 9.29
C TRP A 53 23.43 3.25 9.13
N THR A 54 24.33 2.61 9.89
CA THR A 54 24.51 1.15 9.89
C THR A 54 23.23 0.43 10.30
N ALA A 55 22.48 0.94 11.28
CA ALA A 55 21.20 0.37 11.68
C ALA A 55 20.20 0.38 10.51
N TYR A 56 20.05 1.53 9.85
CA TYR A 56 19.11 1.72 8.76
C TYR A 56 19.41 0.76 7.60
N ILE A 57 20.65 0.72 7.11
CA ILE A 57 21.04 -0.12 5.98
C ILE A 57 20.99 -1.61 6.33
N THR A 58 21.20 -1.98 7.59
CA THR A 58 21.11 -3.38 8.07
C THR A 58 19.65 -3.83 8.16
N LEU A 59 18.78 -3.04 8.80
CA LEU A 59 17.36 -3.36 8.98
C LEU A 59 16.58 -3.33 7.67
N THR A 60 17.00 -2.51 6.71
CA THR A 60 16.43 -2.47 5.35
C THR A 60 17.08 -3.48 4.40
N THR A 61 18.03 -4.29 4.88
CA THR A 61 18.76 -5.31 4.11
C THR A 61 19.61 -4.77 2.95
N ILE A 62 19.92 -3.47 2.93
CA ILE A 62 20.81 -2.84 1.93
C ILE A 62 22.27 -3.25 2.17
N GLY A 63 22.74 -3.09 3.42
CA GLY A 63 24.03 -3.61 3.88
C GLY A 63 25.26 -3.15 3.10
N TYR A 64 25.47 -1.85 2.91
CA TYR A 64 26.67 -1.33 2.20
C TYR A 64 28.00 -1.78 2.81
N GLY A 65 28.05 -1.99 4.14
CA GLY A 65 29.24 -2.51 4.83
C GLY A 65 30.38 -1.50 4.99
N ASP A 66 30.13 -0.23 4.71
CA ASP A 66 31.04 0.91 4.87
C ASP A 66 31.35 1.21 6.34
N VAL A 67 30.35 1.06 7.22
CA VAL A 67 30.51 1.10 8.68
C VAL A 67 30.06 -0.24 9.25
N SER A 68 30.95 -0.96 9.93
CA SER A 68 30.69 -2.30 10.46
C SER A 68 31.37 -2.55 11.81
N ALA A 69 30.83 -3.49 12.58
CA ALA A 69 31.35 -3.86 13.88
C ALA A 69 32.66 -4.65 13.79
N ALA A 70 33.73 -4.13 14.40
CA ALA A 70 35.03 -4.81 14.49
C ALA A 70 35.14 -5.70 15.73
N THR A 71 34.51 -5.30 16.84
CA THR A 71 34.53 -6.01 18.12
C THR A 71 33.64 -7.26 18.11
N PRO A 72 34.00 -8.31 18.87
CA PRO A 72 33.15 -9.50 19.01
C PRO A 72 31.74 -9.17 19.52
N GLN A 73 31.62 -8.23 20.46
CA GLN A 73 30.35 -7.79 21.04
C GLN A 73 29.49 -7.06 20.00
N GLY A 74 30.07 -6.11 19.25
CA GLY A 74 29.35 -5.40 18.18
C GLY A 74 28.88 -6.34 17.06
N ARG A 75 29.66 -7.38 16.74
CA ARG A 75 29.27 -8.41 15.76
C ARG A 75 28.06 -9.21 16.22
N TRP A 76 28.01 -9.63 17.49
CA TRP A 76 26.83 -10.32 18.04
C TRP A 76 25.58 -9.45 18.01
N VAL A 77 25.71 -8.17 18.37
CA VAL A 77 24.60 -7.19 18.28
C VAL A 77 24.11 -7.06 16.85
N THR A 78 25.03 -7.01 15.88
CA THR A 78 24.73 -6.96 14.44
C THR A 78 23.97 -8.21 13.99
N VAL A 79 24.40 -9.41 14.39
CA VAL A 79 23.70 -10.66 14.05
C VAL A 79 22.27 -10.66 14.60
N LEU A 80 22.09 -10.36 15.89
CA LEU A 80 20.77 -10.35 16.52
C LEU A 80 19.84 -9.32 15.89
N THR A 81 20.36 -8.12 15.60
CA THR A 81 19.57 -7.04 14.99
C THR A 81 19.19 -7.37 13.56
N SER A 82 20.09 -7.99 12.78
CA SER A 82 19.79 -8.46 11.42
C SER A 82 18.69 -9.52 11.39
N MET A 83 18.72 -10.50 12.30
CA MET A 83 17.68 -11.53 12.39
C MET A 83 16.30 -10.92 12.69
N LEU A 84 16.23 -10.01 13.66
CA LEU A 84 15.00 -9.30 13.99
C LEU A 84 14.55 -8.34 12.87
N GLY A 85 15.51 -7.70 12.20
CA GLY A 85 15.30 -6.77 11.10
C GLY A 85 14.57 -7.39 9.92
N ILE A 86 15.06 -8.55 9.45
CA ILE A 86 14.44 -9.28 8.34
C ILE A 86 12.99 -9.66 8.68
N GLY A 87 12.73 -10.14 9.90
CA GLY A 87 11.38 -10.47 10.35
C GLY A 87 10.45 -9.25 10.35
N CYS A 88 10.90 -8.13 10.94
CA CYS A 88 10.12 -6.89 11.00
C CYS A 88 9.84 -6.32 9.61
N PHE A 89 10.87 -6.28 8.75
CA PHE A 89 10.77 -5.77 7.37
C PHE A 89 9.84 -6.63 6.50
N GLY A 90 9.89 -7.95 6.67
CA GLY A 90 8.98 -8.90 6.01
C GLY A 90 7.52 -8.66 6.39
N ILE A 91 7.23 -8.50 7.68
CA ILE A 91 5.87 -8.18 8.17
C ILE A 91 5.40 -6.83 7.61
N LEU A 92 6.25 -5.80 7.65
CA LEU A 92 5.92 -4.48 7.12
C LEU A 92 5.53 -4.55 5.63
N THR A 93 6.35 -5.25 4.83
CA THR A 93 6.10 -5.44 3.39
C THR A 93 4.82 -6.23 3.14
N GLY A 94 4.60 -7.31 3.91
CA GLY A 94 3.41 -8.15 3.81
C GLY A 94 2.12 -7.38 4.05
N VAL A 95 2.09 -6.55 5.11
CA VAL A 95 0.91 -5.72 5.44
C VAL A 95 0.64 -4.68 4.35
N ILE A 96 1.67 -4.05 3.80
CA ILE A 96 1.52 -3.08 2.71
C ILE A 96 0.95 -3.76 1.46
N LEU A 97 1.50 -4.92 1.10
CA LEU A 97 1.08 -5.68 -0.08
C LEU A 97 -0.35 -6.18 0.06
N GLU A 98 -0.69 -6.79 1.20
CA GLU A 98 -2.05 -7.23 1.49
C GLU A 98 -3.04 -6.09 1.35
N ARG A 99 -2.69 -4.90 1.87
CA ARG A 99 -3.57 -3.73 1.78
C ARG A 99 -3.72 -3.21 0.36
N ALA A 100 -2.65 -3.24 -0.44
CA ALA A 100 -2.71 -2.90 -1.85
C ALA A 100 -3.59 -3.89 -2.62
N MET A 101 -3.44 -5.19 -2.35
CA MET A 101 -4.24 -6.25 -2.94
C MET A 101 -5.71 -6.14 -2.54
N GLN A 102 -6.03 -5.98 -1.25
CA GLN A 102 -7.40 -5.81 -0.75
C GLN A 102 -8.09 -4.61 -1.41
N ARG A 103 -7.40 -3.47 -1.57
CA ARG A 103 -7.93 -2.31 -2.29
C ARG A 103 -8.20 -2.62 -3.76
N ARG A 104 -7.31 -3.38 -4.40
CA ARG A 104 -7.48 -3.81 -5.80
C ARG A 104 -8.67 -4.76 -5.93
N MET A 105 -8.79 -5.76 -5.06
CA MET A 105 -9.92 -6.70 -5.04
C MET A 105 -11.25 -5.99 -4.85
N LYS A 106 -11.35 -5.06 -3.90
CA LYS A 106 -12.58 -4.26 -3.69
C LYS A 106 -13.00 -3.48 -4.93
N LYS A 107 -12.03 -2.91 -5.66
CA LYS A 107 -12.31 -2.24 -6.94
C LYS A 107 -12.80 -3.21 -8.01
N MET A 108 -12.20 -4.39 -8.12
CA MET A 108 -12.56 -5.41 -9.10
C MET A 108 -13.93 -6.06 -8.82
N LYS A 109 -14.31 -6.18 -7.54
CA LYS A 109 -15.61 -6.73 -7.09
C LYS A 109 -16.77 -5.73 -7.11
N GLY A 110 -16.53 -4.48 -7.49
CA GLY A 110 -17.58 -3.48 -7.55
C GLY A 110 -18.00 -2.94 -6.18
N GLU A 111 -17.12 -3.01 -5.18
CA GLU A 111 -17.31 -2.33 -3.90
C GLU A 111 -16.84 -0.86 -3.94
N GLY A 112 -16.67 -0.32 -5.15
CA GLY A 112 -16.30 1.07 -5.38
C GLY A 112 -17.37 2.03 -4.86
N LYS A 113 -16.95 3.26 -4.59
CA LYS A 113 -17.86 4.38 -4.34
C LYS A 113 -17.42 5.55 -5.20
N TYR A 114 -18.37 6.13 -5.93
CA TYR A 114 -18.14 7.34 -6.70
C TYR A 114 -19.03 8.46 -6.15
N THR A 115 -18.46 9.65 -5.97
CA THR A 115 -19.17 10.83 -5.44
C THR A 115 -18.99 12.08 -6.30
N GLY A 116 -18.30 11.96 -7.44
CA GLY A 116 -18.12 13.05 -8.39
C GLY A 116 -19.42 13.38 -9.13
N LYS A 117 -19.52 14.61 -9.62
CA LYS A 117 -20.61 15.07 -10.51
C LYS A 117 -20.14 15.08 -11.96
N GLY A 118 -21.09 15.06 -12.91
CA GLY A 118 -20.78 15.11 -14.34
C GLY A 118 -20.04 13.87 -14.83
N HIS A 119 -20.58 12.69 -14.53
CA HIS A 119 -20.00 11.40 -14.91
C HIS A 119 -20.99 10.59 -15.74
N LEU A 120 -20.46 9.76 -16.63
CA LEU A 120 -21.23 8.82 -17.42
C LEU A 120 -21.48 7.55 -16.60
N ILE A 121 -22.73 7.09 -16.59
CA ILE A 121 -23.10 5.81 -15.97
C ILE A 121 -23.31 4.80 -17.08
N ILE A 122 -22.49 3.74 -17.07
CA ILE A 122 -22.68 2.57 -17.93
C ILE A 122 -23.48 1.56 -17.11
N VAL A 123 -24.67 1.22 -17.56
CA VAL A 123 -25.55 0.26 -16.89
C VAL A 123 -25.47 -1.06 -17.63
N ASN A 124 -25.26 -2.13 -16.86
CA ASN A 124 -25.17 -3.52 -17.35
C ASN A 124 -23.89 -3.81 -18.16
N VAL A 125 -23.51 -5.09 -18.19
CA VAL A 125 -22.38 -5.63 -18.97
C VAL A 125 -22.88 -6.91 -19.64
N PRO A 126 -23.52 -6.82 -20.83
CA PRO A 126 -24.02 -8.00 -21.53
C PRO A 126 -22.89 -8.95 -21.92
N SER A 127 -21.79 -8.38 -22.43
CA SER A 127 -20.54 -9.09 -22.74
C SER A 127 -19.35 -8.16 -22.58
N TYR A 128 -18.19 -8.72 -22.23
CA TYR A 128 -16.94 -7.96 -22.17
C TYR A 128 -16.50 -7.41 -23.53
N ALA A 129 -16.83 -8.10 -24.63
CA ALA A 129 -16.50 -7.64 -25.98
C ALA A 129 -17.27 -6.36 -26.34
N GLU A 130 -18.60 -6.40 -26.22
CA GLU A 130 -19.50 -5.26 -26.49
C GLU A 130 -19.17 -4.07 -25.60
N THR A 131 -18.93 -4.31 -24.31
CA THR A 131 -18.58 -3.22 -23.37
C THR A 131 -17.24 -2.57 -23.76
N THR A 132 -16.28 -3.37 -24.25
CA THR A 132 -14.99 -2.83 -24.70
C THR A 132 -15.13 -2.02 -25.98
N GLU A 133 -16.02 -2.44 -26.89
CA GLU A 133 -16.34 -1.71 -28.12
C GLU A 133 -17.04 -0.38 -27.82
N LEU A 134 -18.08 -0.39 -26.99
CA LEU A 134 -18.73 0.82 -26.50
C LEU A 134 -17.71 1.79 -25.87
N MET A 135 -16.80 1.28 -25.04
CA MET A 135 -15.74 2.11 -24.46
C MET A 135 -14.80 2.69 -25.51
N LYS A 136 -14.48 1.95 -26.57
CA LYS A 136 -13.66 2.47 -27.68
C LYS A 136 -14.41 3.56 -28.45
N GLU A 137 -15.71 3.42 -28.67
CA GLU A 137 -16.52 4.46 -29.32
C GLU A 137 -16.58 5.73 -28.47
N LEU A 138 -16.79 5.59 -27.16
CA LEU A 138 -16.76 6.70 -26.21
C LEU A 138 -15.40 7.40 -26.14
N ASP A 139 -14.30 6.66 -26.31
CA ASP A 139 -12.95 7.21 -26.39
C ASP A 139 -12.72 8.09 -27.64
N HIS A 140 -13.45 7.84 -28.73
CA HIS A 140 -13.34 8.59 -29.99
C HIS A 140 -14.31 9.77 -30.09
N SER A 141 -15.34 9.83 -29.24
CA SER A 141 -16.27 10.95 -29.23
C SER A 141 -15.67 12.13 -28.43
N PRO A 142 -15.53 13.32 -29.04
CA PRO A 142 -14.92 14.48 -28.38
C PRO A 142 -15.70 14.94 -27.14
N ASP A 143 -17.02 14.68 -27.10
CA ASP A 143 -17.89 15.08 -25.99
C ASP A 143 -17.76 14.18 -24.76
N PHE A 144 -17.31 12.92 -24.92
CA PHE A 144 -17.32 11.90 -23.86
C PHE A 144 -15.93 11.40 -23.45
N LYS A 145 -14.89 11.83 -24.16
CA LYS A 145 -13.51 11.37 -23.95
C LYS A 145 -13.00 11.62 -22.52
N ASP A 146 -13.26 12.81 -21.99
CA ASP A 146 -12.74 13.26 -20.68
C ASP A 146 -13.77 13.14 -19.54
N ILE A 147 -14.95 12.59 -19.83
CA ILE A 147 -16.00 12.42 -18.83
C ILE A 147 -15.71 11.16 -17.99
N PRO A 148 -15.67 11.27 -16.64
CA PRO A 148 -15.47 10.13 -15.76
C PRO A 148 -16.53 9.06 -15.96
N ARG A 149 -16.13 7.79 -15.89
CA ARG A 149 -16.99 6.65 -16.24
C ARG A 149 -17.22 5.76 -15.03
N VAL A 150 -18.49 5.54 -14.72
CA VAL A 150 -18.93 4.68 -13.61
C VAL A 150 -19.72 3.51 -14.18
N LEU A 151 -19.24 2.30 -13.94
CA LEU A 151 -19.95 1.09 -14.31
C LEU A 151 -20.85 0.64 -13.16
N VAL A 152 -22.12 0.36 -13.46
CA VAL A 152 -23.09 -0.20 -12.51
C VAL A 152 -23.72 -1.43 -13.13
N THR A 153 -23.51 -2.60 -12.53
CA THR A 153 -24.17 -3.84 -12.97
C THR A 153 -24.46 -4.76 -11.80
N ALA A 154 -25.59 -5.48 -11.83
CA ALA A 154 -25.93 -6.50 -10.83
C ALA A 154 -25.32 -7.87 -11.16
N GLN A 155 -24.95 -8.09 -12.43
CA GLN A 155 -24.41 -9.35 -12.91
C GLN A 155 -23.21 -9.09 -13.83
N LEU A 156 -22.24 -9.98 -13.75
CA LEU A 156 -21.08 -9.99 -14.66
C LEU A 156 -21.12 -11.28 -15.47
N PRO A 157 -20.62 -11.27 -16.71
CA PRO A 157 -20.54 -12.48 -17.54
C PRO A 157 -19.67 -13.61 -16.97
N ASN A 158 -18.83 -13.33 -15.97
CA ASN A 158 -17.96 -14.32 -15.34
C ASN A 158 -18.47 -14.80 -13.97
N GLN A 159 -18.03 -15.99 -13.57
CA GLN A 159 -18.42 -16.61 -12.29
C GLN A 159 -17.79 -15.93 -11.07
N ASP A 160 -16.57 -15.40 -11.21
CA ASP A 160 -15.82 -14.80 -10.11
C ASP A 160 -16.37 -13.44 -9.65
N LYS A 161 -17.33 -12.88 -10.40
CA LYS A 161 -17.92 -11.55 -10.16
C LYS A 161 -16.86 -10.44 -10.05
N GLU A 162 -15.78 -10.56 -10.80
CA GLU A 162 -14.70 -9.57 -10.86
C GLU A 162 -14.55 -9.01 -12.26
N ILE A 163 -14.44 -7.70 -12.41
CA ILE A 163 -14.17 -7.11 -13.73
C ILE A 163 -12.72 -7.39 -14.17
N PRO A 164 -12.49 -7.69 -15.46
CA PRO A 164 -11.15 -7.88 -15.99
C PRO A 164 -10.26 -6.64 -15.81
N HIS A 165 -8.95 -6.85 -15.71
CA HIS A 165 -8.01 -5.77 -15.44
C HIS A 165 -8.04 -4.66 -16.50
N PHE A 166 -8.18 -5.00 -17.78
CA PHE A 166 -8.25 -4.02 -18.86
C PHE A 166 -9.46 -3.09 -18.73
N LEU A 167 -10.61 -3.61 -18.28
CA LEU A 167 -11.83 -2.83 -18.09
C LEU A 167 -11.72 -1.95 -16.85
N SER A 168 -11.12 -2.48 -15.77
CA SER A 168 -10.90 -1.74 -14.53
C SER A 168 -10.03 -0.48 -14.71
N LYS A 169 -9.15 -0.47 -15.73
CA LYS A 169 -8.29 0.70 -16.04
C LYS A 169 -9.02 1.82 -16.78
N LYS A 170 -10.11 1.50 -17.47
CA LYS A 170 -10.91 2.48 -18.24
C LYS A 170 -12.07 3.08 -17.43
N LEU A 171 -12.26 2.63 -16.19
CA LEU A 171 -13.36 3.03 -15.31
C LEU A 171 -12.81 3.78 -14.10
N ASP A 172 -13.47 4.86 -13.72
CA ASP A 172 -13.19 5.59 -12.49
C ASP A 172 -13.77 4.86 -11.27
N ALA A 173 -14.91 4.21 -11.46
CA ALA A 173 -15.53 3.38 -10.45
C ALA A 173 -16.32 2.23 -11.08
N PHE A 174 -16.36 1.12 -10.36
CA PHE A 174 -17.25 0.00 -10.60
C PHE A 174 -18.06 -0.22 -9.32
N ILE A 175 -19.38 -0.33 -9.48
CA ILE A 175 -20.35 -0.56 -8.42
C ILE A 175 -21.17 -1.78 -8.80
N MET A 176 -21.12 -2.82 -7.96
CA MET A 176 -22.00 -3.97 -8.11
C MET A 176 -23.37 -3.59 -7.54
N GLY A 177 -24.38 -3.57 -8.41
CA GLY A 177 -25.77 -3.34 -8.02
C GLY A 177 -26.33 -4.49 -7.21
N LEU A 178 -27.32 -4.21 -6.37
CA LEU A 178 -28.15 -5.26 -5.79
C LEU A 178 -29.08 -5.81 -6.90
N PRO A 179 -29.33 -7.13 -6.94
CA PRO A 179 -30.26 -7.73 -7.88
C PRO A 179 -31.70 -7.24 -7.66
#